data_AF-A0A363NPS9-F1
#
_entry.id   AF-A0A363NPS9-F1
#
_cell.length_a   1.000
_cell.length_b   1.000
_cell.length_c   1.000
_cell.angle_alpha   90.00
_cell.angle_beta   90.00
_cell.angle_gamma   90.00
#
_symmetry.space_group_name_H-M   'P 1'
#
loop_
_entity.id
_entity.type
_entity.pdbx_description
1 polymer ?
#
loop_
_entity_poly.entity_id
_entity_poly.type
_entity_poly.pdbx_seq_one_letter_code
_entity_poly.pdbx_strand_id
1 'polypeptide(L)' 'MLSMIADWQQSGKSKKAYCIENGITEATFYYWFSRSKENHTGGGSFITIDKARGKSDVEIIYPNGVRIKT' A
#
# COMPACT_ATOMS: atom_id res chain seq x y z
N MET A 1 -10.08 -3.56 17.00
CA MET A 1 -9.73 -4.56 15.97
C MET A 1 -8.28 -4.45 15.54
N LEU A 2 -7.87 -3.41 14.79
CA LEU A 2 -6.48 -3.29 14.29
C LEU A 2 -5.44 -3.23 15.42
N SER A 3 -5.77 -2.57 16.54
CA SER A 3 -4.92 -2.56 17.73
C SER A 3 -4.67 -3.95 18.32
N MET A 4 -5.64 -4.88 18.23
CA MET A 4 -5.47 -6.26 18.70
C MET A 4 -4.64 -7.10 17.72
N ILE A 5 -4.69 -6.79 16.43
CA ILE A 5 -3.80 -7.44 15.45
C ILE A 5 -2.35 -6.98 15.66
N ALA A 6 -2.14 -5.69 15.93
CA ALA A 6 -0.81 -5.16 16.26
C ALA A 6 -0.27 -5.72 17.58
N ASP A 7 -1.11 -5.80 18.61
CA ASP A 7 -0.79 -6.41 19.90
C ASP A 7 -0.46 -7.90 19.75
N TRP A 8 -1.27 -8.67 19.00
CA TRP A 8 -0.96 -10.05 18.64
C TRP A 8 0.40 -10.18 17.95
N GLN A 9 0.68 -9.32 16.97
CA GLN A 9 1.94 -9.34 16.22
C GLN A 9 3.15 -9.03 17.11
N GLN A 10 3.01 -8.14 18.10
CA GLN A 10 4.05 -7.87 19.10
C GLN A 10 4.19 -8.98 20.13
N SER A 11 3.08 -9.65 20.49
CA SER A 11 3.08 -10.74 21.45
C SER A 11 3.85 -11.99 20.98
N GLY A 12 4.03 -12.15 19.66
CA GLY A 12 4.66 -13.32 19.05
C GLY A 12 3.89 -14.64 19.24
N LYS A 13 2.69 -14.59 19.80
CA LYS A 13 1.87 -15.77 20.09
C LYS A 13 1.28 -16.35 18.81
N SER A 14 0.97 -17.65 18.82
CA SER A 14 0.16 -18.23 17.75
C SER A 14 -1.25 -17.63 17.76
N LYS A 15 -1.89 -17.56 16.59
CA LYS A 15 -3.25 -16.98 16.44
C LYS A 15 -4.25 -17.62 17.41
N LYS A 16 -4.18 -18.95 17.54
CA LYS A 16 -5.05 -19.74 18.43
C LYS A 16 -4.81 -19.43 19.91
N ALA A 17 -3.55 -19.38 20.34
CA ALA A 17 -3.21 -19.04 21.72
C ALA A 17 -3.69 -17.62 22.09
N TYR A 18 -3.51 -16.66 21.18
CA TYR A 18 -3.98 -15.29 21.36
C TYR A 18 -5.51 -15.19 21.46
N CYS A 19 -6.24 -15.92 20.62
CA CYS A 19 -7.70 -15.98 20.66
C CYS A 19 -8.21 -16.54 22.00
N ILE A 20 -7.59 -17.61 22.50
CA ILE A 20 -7.96 -18.23 23.78
C ILE A 20 -7.70 -17.28 24.95
N GLU A 21 -6.54 -16.64 24.99
CA GLU A 21 -6.14 -15.76 26.09
C GLU A 21 -7.00 -14.49 26.17
N ASN A 22 -7.36 -13.93 25.01
CA ASN A 22 -8.16 -12.71 24.92
C ASN A 22 -9.69 -12.98 24.83
N GLY A 23 -10.12 -14.24 24.89
CA GLY A 23 -11.53 -14.61 24.78
C GLY A 23 -12.18 -14.25 23.44
N ILE A 24 -11.40 -14.21 22.35
CA ILE A 24 -11.88 -13.88 21.01
C ILE A 24 -12.17 -15.17 20.24
N THR A 25 -13.30 -15.24 19.54
CA THR A 25 -13.59 -16.33 18.60
C THR A 25 -12.64 -16.27 17.40
N GLU A 26 -12.13 -17.42 16.95
CA GLU A 26 -11.19 -17.48 15.82
C GLU A 26 -11.75 -16.79 14.56
N ALA A 27 -13.03 -16.98 14.22
CA ALA A 27 -13.67 -16.36 13.06
C ALA A 27 -13.57 -14.82 13.07
N THR A 28 -13.81 -14.21 14.23
CA THR A 28 -13.70 -12.76 14.44
C THR A 28 -12.25 -12.28 14.27
N PHE A 29 -11.29 -13.03 14.82
CA PHE A 29 -9.87 -12.72 14.65
C PHE A 29 -9.44 -12.82 13.18
N TYR A 30 -9.84 -13.88 12.47
CA TYR A 30 -9.53 -14.05 11.05
C TYR A 30 -10.14 -12.94 10.19
N TYR A 31 -11.37 -12.53 10.49
CA TYR A 31 -12.00 -11.39 9.81
C TYR A 31 -11.17 -10.11 9.99
N TRP A 32 -10.72 -9.81 11.21
CA TRP A 32 -9.88 -8.64 11.47
C TRP A 32 -8.50 -8.74 10.82
N PHE A 33 -7.91 -9.93 10.80
CA PHE A 33 -6.62 -10.19 10.18
C PHE A 33 -6.65 -10.06 8.65
N SER A 34 -7.74 -10.50 7.99
CA SER A 34 -7.93 -10.26 6.56
C SER A 34 -8.09 -8.77 6.29
N ARG A 35 -8.93 -8.09 7.08
CA ARG A 35 -9.19 -6.66 6.92
C ARG A 35 -7.96 -5.79 7.22
N SER A 36 -7.08 -6.20 8.14
CA SER A 36 -5.84 -5.46 8.42
C SER A 36 -4.87 -5.49 7.24
N LYS A 37 -4.87 -6.59 6.46
CA LYS A 37 -4.08 -6.66 5.22
C LYS A 37 -4.63 -5.71 4.16
N GLU A 38 -5.95 -5.66 3.98
CA GLU A 38 -6.61 -4.76 3.03
C GLU A 38 -6.36 -3.27 3.33
N ASN A 39 -6.13 -2.89 4.59
CA ASN A 39 -5.80 -1.52 4.95
C ASN A 39 -4.31 -1.17 4.72
N HIS A 40 -3.41 -2.16 4.71
CA HIS A 40 -1.99 -1.97 4.37
C HIS A 40 -1.74 -2.09 2.87
N THR A 41 -2.53 -2.89 2.17
CA THR A 41 -2.60 -2.91 0.71
C THR A 41 -3.73 -1.96 0.29
N GLY A 42 -3.48 -0.65 0.36
CA GLY A 42 -4.41 0.33 -0.17
C GLY A 42 -4.87 -0.08 -1.56
N GLY A 43 -6.14 -0.50 -1.66
CA GLY A 43 -6.91 -0.67 -2.88
C GLY A 43 -6.35 -1.67 -3.89
N GLY A 44 -7.06 -2.78 -4.10
CA GLY A 44 -6.94 -3.58 -5.33
C GLY A 44 -7.42 -2.85 -6.60
N SER A 45 -7.17 -1.54 -6.75
CA SER A 45 -7.55 -0.81 -7.96
C SER A 45 -6.68 0.44 -8.14
N PHE A 46 -5.90 0.40 -9.23
CA PHE A 46 -5.10 1.48 -9.81
C PHE A 46 -4.03 2.11 -8.91
N ILE A 47 -2.78 1.99 -9.36
CA ILE A 47 -1.68 2.83 -8.90
C ILE A 47 -1.80 4.22 -9.56
N THR A 48 -1.80 5.27 -8.75
CA THR A 48 -1.73 6.65 -9.25
C THR A 48 -0.36 6.86 -9.87
N ILE A 49 -0.29 6.96 -11.20
CA ILE A 49 0.89 7.49 -11.88
C ILE A 49 0.78 9.00 -11.79
N ASP A 50 1.65 9.62 -10.97
CA ASP A 50 1.78 11.06 -10.97
C ASP A 50 2.15 11.48 -12.40
N LYS A 51 1.31 12.30 -13.02
CA LYS A 51 1.56 12.80 -14.36
C LYS A 51 2.79 13.68 -14.23
N ALA A 52 3.97 13.10 -14.50
CA ALA A 52 5.22 13.81 -14.45
C ALA A 52 4.99 15.17 -15.11
N ARG A 53 5.07 16.25 -14.34
CA ARG A 53 5.24 17.60 -14.85
C ARG A 53 6.64 17.62 -15.47
N GLY A 54 6.83 16.82 -16.52
CA GLY A 54 7.92 17.00 -17.43
C GLY A 54 7.72 18.41 -17.96
N LYS A 55 8.64 19.32 -17.63
CA LYS A 55 8.98 20.34 -18.59
C LYS A 55 9.26 19.57 -19.87
N SER A 56 8.33 19.64 -20.81
CA SER A 56 8.53 19.14 -22.15
C SER A 56 9.63 20.02 -22.74
N ASP A 57 10.88 19.63 -22.52
CA ASP A 57 12.02 20.25 -23.20
C ASP A 57 11.87 19.88 -24.67
N VAL A 58 11.31 20.82 -25.45
CA VAL A 58 11.05 20.60 -26.87
C VAL A 58 12.30 21.03 -27.61
N GLU A 59 12.94 20.08 -28.31
CA GLU A 59 14.03 20.38 -29.23
C GLU A 59 13.53 20.42 -30.68
N ILE A 60 13.68 21.58 -31.33
CA ILE A 60 13.37 21.78 -32.75
C ILE A 60 14.68 21.80 -33.54
N ILE A 61 14.80 20.96 -34.57
CA ILE A 61 15.99 20.85 -35.44
C ILE A 61 15.60 21.19 -36.88
N TYR A 62 16.23 22.22 -37.45
CA TYR A 62 16.03 22.63 -38.84
C TYR A 62 17.00 21.92 -39.79
N PRO A 63 16.67 21.77 -41.09
CA PRO A 63 17.56 21.15 -42.09
C PRO A 63 18.91 21.86 -42.29
N ASN A 64 19.00 23.13 -41.90
CA ASN A 64 20.23 23.93 -41.91
C ASN A 64 21.08 23.74 -40.63
N GLY A 65 20.69 22.81 -39.75
CA GLY A 65 21.43 22.47 -38.52
C GLY A 65 21.14 23.35 -37.31
N VAL A 66 20.23 24.33 -37.41
CA VAL A 66 19.82 25.16 -36.27
C VAL A 66 18.99 24.33 -35.28
N ARG A 67 19.31 24.43 -33.99
CA ARG A 67 18.66 23.71 -32.89
C ARG A 67 18.12 24.69 -31.86
N ILE A 68 16.85 24.54 -31.46
CA ILE A 68 16.19 25.38 -30.45
C ILE A 68 15.68 24.48 -29.33
N LYS A 69 15.98 24.82 -28.07
CA LYS A 69 15.47 24.14 -26.87
C LYS A 69 14.59 25.11 -26.08
N THR A 70 13.50 24.62 -25.50
CA THR A 70 12.50 25.41 -24.74
C THR A 70 12.22 24.75 -23.41
#